data_AF-A0A0P0GLC9-F1
#
_entry.id   AF-A0A0P0GLC9-F1
#
_cell.length_a   1.000
_cell.length_b   1.000
_cell.length_c   1.000
_cell.angle_alpha   90.00
_cell.angle_beta   90.00
_cell.angle_gamma   90.00
#
_symmetry.space_group_name_H-M   'P 1'
#
loop_
_entity.id
_entity.type
_entity.pdbx_description
1 polymer ?
#
loop_
_entity_poly.entity_id
_entity_poly.type
_entity_poly.pdbx_seq_one_letter_code
_entity_poly.pdbx_strand_id
1 'polypeptide(L)'
;MVIFLIVSYMSRRLHQTLGYYTPAFFHINVGTNASFSRFSDMDFSVYLHEYIHFIQDTTTIYGLNNMFVYSEYLRFAIDQVYSSKNKRFDIPILPTDDNKENVYLNMKIQNLTNGDSSEIRKVKAIISINIESEPTGVIGSSVDSIESVFVECIDDKDNDYFLSFGALSIMENMAYLMEQMICTDYSRSPDYPYSFAEKIVNKIYPEFGMDRLNVLALCDLSLQCSNPGKVFVQYLQEMLSKGWLPTSPEKLYDQIYQRKNSINNSGEITLEQNFIELSNIVKQQTQGYFNDPKFFTDIRNWIEQLLHTAVNLRFKDRYFILNIARGGNVKTNKAFEQLFKEIGTPLISNNTGECTLLYPNQPEGVELGYFSAIGQIVSLFESGNCKCALHPICVKHGNDVDKRCQSAPWERCNDMRLCPVALLWRHWKLKDYAPII
;
A
#
# COMPACT_ATOMS: atom_id res chain seq x y z
N MET A 1 -26.17 23.67 1.11
CA MET A 1 -24.75 24.08 1.21
C MET A 1 -23.96 22.83 1.57
N VAL A 2 -23.57 22.07 0.55
CA VAL A 2 -22.91 20.77 0.70
C VAL A 2 -21.45 21.05 0.97
N ILE A 3 -21.01 20.82 2.20
CA ILE A 3 -19.58 20.80 2.54
C ILE A 3 -19.04 19.56 1.82
N PHE A 4 -18.39 19.76 0.68
CA PHE A 4 -17.47 18.78 0.13
C PHE A 4 -16.35 18.63 1.17
N LEU A 5 -16.49 17.63 2.05
CA LEU A 5 -15.34 17.08 2.74
C LEU A 5 -14.39 16.66 1.63
N ILE A 6 -13.25 17.34 1.53
CA ILE A 6 -12.11 16.90 0.74
C ILE A 6 -11.65 15.60 1.40
N VAL A 7 -12.31 14.50 1.07
CA VAL A 7 -11.80 13.17 1.33
C VAL A 7 -10.56 13.09 0.45
N SER A 8 -9.38 13.04 1.08
CA SER A 8 -8.18 12.62 0.37
C SER A 8 -8.54 11.33 -0.37
N TYR A 9 -8.55 11.39 -1.70
CA TYR A 9 -9.01 10.28 -2.56
C TYR A 9 -8.21 8.99 -2.34
N MET A 10 -7.16 9.04 -1.53
CA MET A 10 -6.29 7.94 -1.17
C MET A 10 -5.88 8.15 0.30
N SER A 11 -6.75 7.80 1.25
CA SER A 11 -6.39 7.83 2.68
C SER A 11 -5.20 6.88 2.90
N ARG A 12 -4.01 7.44 3.13
CA ARG A 12 -2.74 6.69 3.08
C ARG A 12 -2.34 6.00 4.39
N ARG A 13 -3.06 6.22 5.49
CA ARG A 13 -2.58 5.89 6.85
C ARG A 13 -3.74 5.53 7.77
N LEU A 14 -3.86 4.26 8.12
CA LEU A 14 -4.54 3.86 9.35
C LEU A 14 -3.51 3.91 10.51
N HIS A 15 -3.99 4.12 11.74
CA HIS A 15 -3.16 4.12 12.97
C HIS A 15 -1.99 5.13 13.10
N GLN A 16 -2.13 6.37 12.59
CA GLN A 16 -1.11 7.43 12.73
C GLN A 16 -0.52 7.65 14.14
N THR A 17 -1.21 7.22 15.20
CA THR A 17 -0.74 7.33 16.59
C THR A 17 0.37 6.34 16.95
N LEU A 18 0.34 5.10 16.44
CA LEU A 18 1.32 4.07 16.77
C LEU A 18 2.39 3.93 15.69
N GLY A 19 2.01 4.02 14.43
CA GLY A 19 2.90 3.87 13.29
C GLY A 19 2.14 4.04 11.99
N TYR A 20 2.86 4.11 10.87
CA TYR A 20 2.25 4.00 9.55
C TYR A 20 3.28 3.60 8.51
N TYR A 21 2.83 2.91 7.48
CA TYR A 21 3.48 2.77 6.18
C TYR A 21 2.85 3.75 5.18
N THR A 22 3.65 4.29 4.26
CA THR A 22 3.14 5.08 3.13
C THR A 22 3.27 4.25 1.85
N PRO A 23 2.18 3.62 1.36
CA PRO A 23 2.19 2.80 0.17
C PRO A 23 2.70 3.52 -1.07
N ALA A 24 3.36 2.78 -1.97
CA ALA A 24 4.07 3.25 -3.16
C ALA A 24 5.26 4.21 -2.93
N PHE A 25 5.44 4.74 -1.70
CA PHE A 25 6.49 5.71 -1.37
C PHE A 25 7.47 5.21 -0.29
N PHE A 26 7.41 3.92 0.04
CA PHE A 26 8.42 3.19 0.81
C PHE A 26 8.90 3.91 2.07
N HIS A 27 7.97 4.37 2.89
CA HIS A 27 8.26 5.05 4.16
C HIS A 27 7.45 4.43 5.29
N ILE A 28 8.15 3.87 6.27
CA ILE A 28 7.61 3.45 7.56
C ILE A 28 7.95 4.52 8.59
N ASN A 29 6.96 4.93 9.39
CA ASN A 29 7.19 5.68 10.61
C ASN A 29 6.69 4.87 11.81
N VAL A 30 7.53 4.72 12.83
CA VAL A 30 7.12 4.14 14.12
C VAL A 30 6.93 5.29 15.11
N GLY A 31 5.78 5.31 15.78
CA GLY A 31 5.31 6.34 16.71
C GLY A 31 6.05 6.35 18.05
N THR A 32 7.37 6.24 18.01
CA THR A 32 8.25 6.16 19.17
C THR A 32 9.34 7.23 19.12
N ASN A 33 9.97 7.49 20.26
CA ASN A 33 11.16 8.34 20.34
C ASN A 33 12.46 7.51 20.37
N ALA A 34 12.35 6.18 20.44
CA ALA A 34 13.50 5.28 20.42
C ALA A 34 14.13 5.17 19.02
N SER A 35 15.44 4.98 18.97
CA SER A 35 16.13 4.61 17.72
C SER A 35 15.78 3.18 17.33
N PHE A 36 15.88 2.82 16.04
CA PHE A 36 15.58 1.46 15.56
C PHE A 36 16.33 0.37 16.34
N SER A 37 17.61 0.59 16.63
CA SER A 37 18.46 -0.31 17.43
C SER A 37 18.04 -0.47 18.90
N ARG A 38 17.11 0.36 19.39
CA ARG A 38 16.61 0.41 20.77
C ARG A 38 15.09 0.26 20.85
N PHE A 39 14.44 -0.22 19.80
CA PHE A 39 13.02 -0.54 19.84
C PHE A 39 12.72 -1.53 20.97
N SER A 40 11.69 -1.22 21.76
CA SER A 40 11.09 -2.19 22.67
C SER A 40 10.37 -3.29 21.87
N ASP A 41 9.94 -4.36 22.55
CA ASP A 41 9.16 -5.42 21.89
C ASP A 41 7.87 -4.87 21.27
N MET A 42 7.24 -3.89 21.93
CA MET A 42 6.05 -3.19 21.43
C MET A 42 6.37 -2.28 20.22
N ASP A 43 7.46 -1.50 20.27
CA ASP A 43 7.86 -0.68 19.11
C ASP A 43 8.20 -1.56 17.90
N PHE A 44 8.82 -2.71 18.16
CA PHE A 44 9.18 -3.68 17.12
C PHE A 44 7.94 -4.38 16.54
N SER A 45 6.90 -4.62 17.34
CA SER A 45 5.64 -5.19 16.85
C SER A 45 4.95 -4.25 15.86
N VAL A 46 4.91 -2.96 16.18
CA VAL A 46 4.40 -1.92 15.27
C VAL A 46 5.26 -1.85 14.01
N TYR A 47 6.59 -1.84 14.15
CA TYR A 47 7.49 -1.88 12.99
C TYR A 47 7.21 -3.10 12.10
N LEU A 48 7.04 -4.29 12.68
CA LEU A 48 6.74 -5.49 11.94
C LEU A 48 5.42 -5.37 11.19
N HIS A 49 4.36 -4.86 11.83
CA HIS A 49 3.06 -4.61 11.20
C HIS A 49 3.22 -3.77 9.92
N GLU A 50 3.91 -2.62 10.04
CA GLU A 50 4.17 -1.75 8.90
C GLU A 50 5.11 -2.37 7.86
N TYR A 51 6.04 -3.22 8.28
CA TYR A 51 6.91 -3.96 7.38
C TYR A 51 6.12 -5.00 6.58
N ILE A 52 5.12 -5.67 7.18
CA ILE A 52 4.22 -6.57 6.44
C ILE A 52 3.44 -5.79 5.38
N HIS A 53 3.01 -4.56 5.65
CA HIS A 53 2.43 -3.69 4.60
C HIS A 53 3.40 -3.38 3.47
N PHE A 54 4.68 -3.12 3.76
CA PHE A 54 5.72 -2.98 2.73
C PHE A 54 5.86 -4.25 1.87
N ILE A 55 5.84 -5.43 2.49
CA ILE A 55 5.87 -6.71 1.77
C ILE A 55 4.61 -6.90 0.92
N GLN A 56 3.42 -6.59 1.44
CA GLN A 56 2.18 -6.65 0.68
C GLN A 56 2.21 -5.71 -0.53
N ASP A 57 2.68 -4.48 -0.35
CA ASP A 57 2.73 -3.45 -1.39
C ASP A 57 3.68 -3.83 -2.53
N THR A 58 4.81 -4.48 -2.22
CA THR A 58 5.84 -4.83 -3.22
C THR A 58 5.68 -6.22 -3.82
N THR A 59 4.99 -7.14 -3.15
CA THR A 59 4.91 -8.54 -3.56
C THR A 59 3.50 -9.00 -3.96
N THR A 60 2.51 -8.11 -4.05
CA THR A 60 1.14 -8.48 -4.44
C THR A 60 0.68 -7.72 -5.68
N ILE A 61 -0.20 -8.34 -6.47
CA ILE A 61 -0.81 -7.66 -7.63
C ILE A 61 -1.57 -6.40 -7.19
N TYR A 62 -2.27 -6.46 -6.06
CA TYR A 62 -2.97 -5.28 -5.54
C TYR A 62 -1.99 -4.15 -5.16
N GLY A 63 -0.88 -4.46 -4.50
CA GLY A 63 0.18 -3.50 -4.16
C GLY A 63 0.86 -2.90 -5.38
N LEU A 64 1.21 -3.72 -6.38
CA LEU A 64 1.77 -3.22 -7.64
C LEU A 64 0.77 -2.36 -8.42
N ASN A 65 -0.51 -2.72 -8.42
CA ASN A 65 -1.56 -1.87 -9.01
C ASN A 65 -1.65 -0.52 -8.30
N ASN A 66 -1.54 -0.49 -6.97
CA ASN A 66 -1.50 0.76 -6.23
C ASN A 66 -0.33 1.66 -6.68
N MET A 67 0.87 1.12 -6.85
CA MET A 67 2.01 1.86 -7.41
C MET A 67 1.76 2.35 -8.84
N PHE A 68 1.10 1.53 -9.67
CA PHE A 68 0.70 1.92 -11.02
C PHE A 68 -0.28 3.10 -11.01
N VAL A 69 -1.34 3.06 -10.17
CA VAL A 69 -2.33 4.15 -10.07
C VAL A 69 -1.66 5.46 -9.65
N TYR A 70 -0.78 5.43 -8.64
CA TYR A 70 -0.03 6.62 -8.22
C TYR A 70 0.88 7.17 -9.32
N SER A 71 1.51 6.28 -10.10
CA SER A 71 2.37 6.70 -11.22
C SER A 71 1.58 7.40 -12.32
N GLU A 72 0.41 6.87 -12.67
CA GLU A 72 -0.48 7.47 -13.66
C GLU A 72 -1.02 8.81 -13.17
N TYR A 73 -1.41 8.90 -11.89
CA TYR A 73 -1.82 10.18 -11.28
C TYR A 73 -0.70 11.22 -11.30
N LEU A 74 0.53 10.86 -10.88
CA LEU A 74 1.65 11.80 -10.85
C LEU A 74 1.98 12.32 -12.25
N ARG A 75 1.95 11.45 -13.28
CA ARG A 75 2.13 11.86 -14.67
C ARG A 75 1.05 12.86 -15.10
N PHE A 76 -0.22 12.52 -14.85
CA PHE A 76 -1.35 13.42 -15.12
C PHE A 76 -1.17 14.78 -14.44
N ALA A 77 -0.83 14.79 -13.14
CA ALA A 77 -0.66 16.02 -12.39
C ALA A 77 0.47 16.90 -12.97
N ILE A 78 1.60 16.29 -13.34
CA ILE A 78 2.71 16.99 -14.01
C ILE A 78 2.28 17.54 -15.38
N ASP A 79 1.53 16.79 -16.17
CA ASP A 79 1.04 17.24 -17.47
C ASP A 79 0.04 18.41 -17.35
N GLN A 80 -0.79 18.42 -16.30
CA GLN A 80 -1.65 19.57 -15.98
C GLN A 80 -0.82 20.80 -15.60
N VAL A 81 0.25 20.63 -14.81
CA VAL A 81 1.17 21.73 -14.47
C VAL A 81 1.80 22.30 -15.73
N TYR A 82 2.30 21.47 -16.65
CA TYR A 82 2.88 21.93 -17.92
C TYR A 82 1.88 22.63 -18.84
N SER A 83 0.61 22.25 -18.78
CA SER A 83 -0.48 22.86 -19.55
C SER A 83 -0.96 24.19 -18.99
N SER A 84 -0.49 24.57 -17.78
CA SER A 84 -0.96 25.75 -17.07
C SER A 84 -0.53 27.07 -17.73
N LYS A 85 -1.45 28.04 -17.79
CA LYS A 85 -1.17 29.38 -18.33
C LYS A 85 -0.33 30.18 -17.35
N ASN A 86 0.60 31.00 -17.87
CA ASN A 86 1.47 31.86 -17.07
C ASN A 86 2.31 31.12 -16.01
N LYS A 87 2.50 29.80 -16.18
CA LYS A 87 3.20 28.93 -15.24
C LYS A 87 2.62 28.97 -13.82
N ARG A 88 1.30 29.09 -13.70
CA ARG A 88 0.58 29.00 -12.43
C ARG A 88 -0.57 28.00 -12.56
N PHE A 89 -0.72 27.12 -11.57
CA PHE A 89 -1.70 26.04 -11.59
C PHE A 89 -2.47 25.97 -10.27
N ASP A 90 -3.74 25.57 -10.33
CA ASP A 90 -4.57 25.40 -9.14
C ASP A 90 -4.26 24.07 -8.44
N ILE A 91 -4.31 24.07 -7.11
CA ILE A 91 -4.29 22.86 -6.28
C ILE A 91 -5.60 22.78 -5.46
N PRO A 92 -6.17 21.59 -5.24
CA PRO A 92 -5.69 20.29 -5.70
C PRO A 92 -5.88 20.05 -7.21
N ILE A 93 -4.99 19.25 -7.81
CA ILE A 93 -5.07 18.77 -9.19
C ILE A 93 -5.84 17.45 -9.19
N LEU A 94 -7.11 17.51 -9.58
CA LEU A 94 -8.02 16.36 -9.58
C LEU A 94 -8.34 15.93 -11.02
N PRO A 95 -8.27 14.62 -11.33
CA PRO A 95 -8.66 14.12 -12.65
C PRO A 95 -10.17 14.27 -12.86
N THR A 96 -10.55 14.57 -14.10
CA THR A 96 -11.94 14.71 -14.52
C THR A 96 -12.62 13.36 -14.75
N ASP A 97 -13.93 13.34 -14.62
CA ASP A 97 -14.79 12.16 -14.79
C ASP A 97 -15.02 11.74 -16.26
N ASP A 98 -14.46 12.50 -17.23
CA ASP A 98 -14.53 12.24 -18.67
C ASP A 98 -13.53 11.17 -19.16
N ASN A 99 -12.70 10.62 -18.25
CA ASN A 99 -11.87 9.45 -18.40
C ASN A 99 -10.91 9.41 -19.61
N LYS A 100 -10.56 10.55 -20.20
CA LYS A 100 -9.69 10.60 -21.39
C LYS A 100 -8.32 9.92 -21.19
N GLU A 101 -7.85 9.84 -19.95
CA GLU A 101 -6.53 9.31 -19.59
C GLU A 101 -6.60 8.12 -18.61
N ASN A 102 -7.78 7.54 -18.36
CA ASN A 102 -8.01 6.44 -17.41
C ASN A 102 -7.64 6.70 -15.93
N VAL A 103 -7.09 7.87 -15.58
CA VAL A 103 -6.64 8.18 -14.22
C VAL A 103 -7.80 8.18 -13.23
N TYR A 104 -8.90 8.88 -13.54
CA TYR A 104 -10.07 8.92 -12.66
C TYR A 104 -10.69 7.53 -12.47
N LEU A 105 -10.83 6.75 -13.56
CA LEU A 105 -11.32 5.37 -13.48
C LEU A 105 -10.44 4.50 -12.60
N ASN A 106 -9.12 4.55 -12.78
CA ASN A 106 -8.17 3.78 -12.00
C ASN A 106 -8.26 4.10 -10.50
N MET A 107 -8.30 5.39 -10.14
CA MET A 107 -8.48 5.83 -8.76
C MET A 107 -9.84 5.40 -8.20
N LYS A 108 -10.91 5.46 -9.01
CA LYS A 108 -12.26 5.03 -8.59
C LYS A 108 -12.31 3.53 -8.34
N ILE A 109 -11.81 2.70 -9.25
CA ILE A 109 -11.74 1.24 -9.07
C ILE A 109 -10.91 0.90 -7.84
N GLN A 110 -9.77 1.56 -7.64
CA GLN A 110 -8.95 1.35 -6.47
C GLN A 110 -9.73 1.65 -5.17
N ASN A 111 -10.42 2.78 -5.11
CA ASN A 111 -11.21 3.15 -3.94
C ASN A 111 -12.32 2.15 -3.64
N LEU A 112 -13.05 1.70 -4.66
CA LEU A 112 -14.11 0.72 -4.48
C LEU A 112 -13.57 -0.65 -4.02
N THR A 113 -12.45 -1.10 -4.59
CA THR A 113 -11.82 -2.40 -4.21
C THR A 113 -11.07 -2.34 -2.88
N ASN A 114 -10.70 -1.15 -2.40
CA ASN A 114 -10.04 -0.98 -1.11
C ASN A 114 -11.01 -1.24 0.06
N GLY A 115 -12.29 -0.90 -0.12
CA GLY A 115 -13.31 -0.98 0.91
C GLY A 115 -13.29 0.22 1.87
N ASP A 116 -14.11 0.14 2.91
CA ASP A 116 -14.24 1.24 3.87
C ASP A 116 -13.05 1.36 4.81
N SER A 117 -12.88 2.56 5.37
CA SER A 117 -11.77 2.90 6.31
C SER A 117 -12.25 3.24 7.71
N SER A 118 -13.51 2.93 8.04
CA SER A 118 -14.04 3.09 9.40
C SER A 118 -13.31 2.19 10.40
N GLU A 119 -13.39 2.50 11.69
CA GLU A 119 -12.94 1.60 12.76
C GLU A 119 -14.13 1.13 13.59
N ILE A 120 -14.22 -0.18 13.81
CA ILE A 120 -15.20 -0.77 14.73
C ILE A 120 -14.43 -1.55 15.78
N ARG A 121 -14.47 -1.04 17.02
CA ARG A 121 -13.68 -1.60 18.13
C ARG A 121 -13.97 -3.07 18.38
N LYS A 122 -15.25 -3.45 18.39
CA LYS A 122 -15.67 -4.83 18.66
C LYS A 122 -16.91 -5.18 17.86
N VAL A 123 -16.79 -6.12 16.94
CA VAL A 123 -17.88 -6.65 16.12
C VAL A 123 -18.46 -7.87 16.83
N LYS A 124 -19.72 -7.75 17.27
CA LYS A 124 -20.47 -8.79 17.98
C LYS A 124 -20.95 -9.87 17.04
N ALA A 125 -21.52 -9.50 15.89
CA ALA A 125 -21.97 -10.46 14.89
C ALA A 125 -21.97 -9.85 13.48
N ILE A 126 -21.70 -10.71 12.49
CA ILE A 126 -21.97 -10.40 11.07
C ILE A 126 -23.36 -10.94 10.74
N ILE A 127 -24.23 -10.06 10.26
CA ILE A 127 -25.62 -10.36 9.90
C ILE A 127 -25.65 -10.97 8.50
N SER A 128 -25.17 -10.23 7.51
CA SER A 128 -25.19 -10.61 6.10
C SER A 128 -23.88 -10.22 5.39
N ILE A 129 -23.58 -10.94 4.30
CA ILE A 129 -22.43 -10.70 3.42
C ILE A 129 -22.95 -10.88 1.99
N ASN A 130 -22.94 -9.80 1.20
CA ASN A 130 -23.46 -9.79 -0.16
C ASN A 130 -22.39 -9.30 -1.13
N ILE A 131 -22.33 -9.91 -2.32
CA ILE A 131 -21.54 -9.40 -3.44
C ILE A 131 -22.52 -8.69 -4.37
N GLU A 132 -22.31 -7.39 -4.57
CA GLU A 132 -23.19 -6.56 -5.37
C GLU A 132 -22.41 -5.80 -6.45
N SER A 133 -23.05 -5.57 -7.60
CA SER A 133 -22.47 -4.76 -8.66
C SER A 133 -22.59 -3.27 -8.28
N GLU A 134 -21.45 -2.63 -8.08
CA GLU A 134 -21.33 -1.22 -7.75
C GLU A 134 -20.86 -0.43 -8.99
N PRO A 135 -21.60 0.60 -9.44
CA PRO A 135 -21.23 1.37 -10.61
C PRO A 135 -19.95 2.17 -10.36
N THR A 136 -19.06 2.21 -11.36
CA THR A 136 -17.88 3.09 -11.31
C THR A 136 -18.31 4.56 -11.41
N GLY A 137 -19.40 4.84 -12.12
CA GLY A 137 -19.91 6.20 -12.35
C GLY A 137 -19.04 7.03 -13.28
N VAL A 138 -18.17 6.39 -14.07
CA VAL A 138 -17.21 7.05 -14.96
C VAL A 138 -17.74 7.06 -16.38
N ILE A 139 -17.96 8.25 -16.94
CA ILE A 139 -18.56 8.42 -18.28
C ILE A 139 -17.55 7.98 -19.35
N GLY A 140 -17.98 7.13 -20.28
CA GLY A 140 -17.14 6.68 -21.40
C GLY A 140 -16.06 5.66 -21.01
N SER A 141 -16.12 5.11 -19.79
CA SER A 141 -15.29 4.00 -19.33
C SER A 141 -15.64 2.70 -20.05
N SER A 142 -14.65 1.80 -20.20
CA SER A 142 -14.87 0.41 -20.61
C SER A 142 -15.32 -0.49 -19.44
N VAL A 143 -15.32 0.05 -18.22
CA VAL A 143 -15.70 -0.62 -16.97
C VAL A 143 -16.80 0.19 -16.29
N ASP A 144 -18.05 -0.22 -16.52
CA ASP A 144 -19.25 0.48 -16.00
C ASP A 144 -19.50 0.18 -14.51
N SER A 145 -19.10 -1.00 -14.04
CA SER A 145 -19.28 -1.43 -12.66
C SER A 145 -18.20 -2.42 -12.25
N ILE A 146 -18.03 -2.58 -10.94
CA ILE A 146 -17.25 -3.66 -10.34
C ILE A 146 -18.09 -4.36 -9.27
N GLU A 147 -17.70 -5.56 -8.86
CA GLU A 147 -18.36 -6.26 -7.75
C GLU A 147 -17.71 -5.86 -6.42
N SER A 148 -18.51 -5.37 -5.49
CA SER A 148 -18.10 -4.99 -4.13
C SER A 148 -18.71 -5.95 -3.10
N VAL A 149 -18.01 -6.19 -1.99
CA VAL A 149 -18.51 -7.03 -0.89
C VAL A 149 -19.09 -6.12 0.18
N PHE A 150 -20.41 -6.14 0.35
CA PHE A 150 -21.08 -5.43 1.42
C PHE A 150 -21.34 -6.34 2.62
N VAL A 151 -21.01 -5.83 3.81
CA VAL A 151 -21.14 -6.55 5.08
C VAL A 151 -22.00 -5.74 6.03
N GLU A 152 -23.09 -6.36 6.48
CA GLU A 152 -23.91 -5.84 7.56
C GLU A 152 -23.46 -6.47 8.87
N CYS A 153 -23.14 -5.67 9.87
CA CYS A 153 -22.69 -6.17 11.17
C CYS A 153 -23.16 -5.30 12.32
N ILE A 154 -23.17 -5.90 13.51
CA ILE A 154 -23.51 -5.24 14.77
C ILE A 154 -22.32 -5.20 15.70
N ASP A 155 -22.11 -4.08 16.38
CA ASP A 155 -21.08 -3.96 17.42
C ASP A 155 -21.55 -4.51 18.78
N ASP A 156 -20.70 -4.42 19.80
CA ASP A 156 -21.03 -4.86 21.16
C ASP A 156 -22.00 -3.94 21.92
N LYS A 157 -22.42 -2.84 21.30
CA LYS A 157 -23.43 -1.88 21.80
C LYS A 157 -24.73 -1.94 20.99
N ASP A 158 -24.88 -2.93 20.12
CA ASP A 158 -26.03 -3.13 19.25
C ASP A 158 -26.26 -1.95 18.25
N ASN A 159 -25.18 -1.28 17.84
CA ASN A 159 -25.22 -0.36 16.70
C ASN A 159 -25.04 -1.14 15.39
N ASP A 160 -25.88 -0.84 14.40
CA ASP A 160 -25.80 -1.41 13.06
C ASP A 160 -24.78 -0.69 12.19
N TYR A 161 -24.00 -1.45 11.44
CA TYR A 161 -23.02 -0.97 10.47
C TYR A 161 -23.22 -1.64 9.13
N PHE A 162 -23.13 -0.86 8.05
CA PHE A 162 -23.10 -1.33 6.68
C PHE A 162 -21.79 -0.86 6.05
N LEU A 163 -20.93 -1.81 5.69
CA LEU A 163 -19.55 -1.55 5.28
C LEU A 163 -19.20 -2.26 3.98
N SER A 164 -18.31 -1.67 3.20
CA SER A 164 -17.59 -2.37 2.13
C SER A 164 -16.35 -3.09 2.67
N PHE A 165 -16.26 -4.40 2.44
CA PHE A 165 -15.09 -5.22 2.72
C PHE A 165 -14.19 -5.32 1.49
N GLY A 166 -12.95 -4.88 1.62
CA GLY A 166 -12.00 -4.81 0.53
C GLY A 166 -10.56 -5.05 0.96
N ALA A 167 -9.64 -4.64 0.09
CA ALA A 167 -8.21 -4.86 0.29
C ALA A 167 -7.67 -4.29 1.60
N LEU A 168 -8.18 -3.15 2.08
CA LEU A 168 -7.77 -2.55 3.34
C LEU A 168 -7.95 -3.52 4.51
N SER A 169 -9.14 -4.11 4.62
CA SER A 169 -9.43 -5.05 5.70
C SER A 169 -8.61 -6.35 5.60
N ILE A 170 -8.30 -6.80 4.38
CA ILE A 170 -7.46 -7.97 4.15
C ILE A 170 -6.00 -7.68 4.51
N MET A 171 -5.45 -6.53 4.09
CA MET A 171 -4.08 -6.12 4.38
C MET A 171 -3.85 -5.95 5.88
N GLU A 172 -4.76 -5.24 6.57
CA GLU A 172 -4.69 -5.03 8.01
C GLU A 172 -4.86 -6.32 8.80
N ASN A 173 -5.78 -7.21 8.38
CA ASN A 173 -5.93 -8.51 9.01
C ASN A 173 -4.68 -9.37 8.85
N MET A 174 -4.09 -9.41 7.66
CA MET A 174 -2.85 -10.15 7.43
C MET A 174 -1.69 -9.60 8.26
N ALA A 175 -1.52 -8.27 8.33
CA ALA A 175 -0.46 -7.65 9.14
C ALA A 175 -0.65 -7.93 10.64
N TYR A 176 -1.87 -7.80 11.15
CA TYR A 176 -2.20 -8.07 12.55
C TYR A 176 -2.10 -9.57 12.90
N LEU A 177 -2.53 -10.47 12.02
CA LEU A 177 -2.32 -11.92 12.19
C LEU A 177 -0.83 -12.25 12.35
N MET A 178 0.00 -11.68 11.49
CA MET A 178 1.45 -11.88 11.53
C MET A 178 2.03 -11.32 12.83
N GLU A 179 1.69 -10.08 13.20
CA GLU A 179 2.10 -9.47 14.47
C GLU A 179 1.78 -10.40 15.65
N GLN A 180 0.55 -10.90 15.74
CA GLN A 180 0.11 -11.80 16.81
C GLN A 180 0.79 -13.18 16.82
N MET A 181 1.22 -13.67 15.66
CA MET A 181 1.85 -14.99 15.54
C MET A 181 3.34 -14.96 15.92
N ILE A 182 4.05 -13.85 15.61
CA ILE A 182 5.52 -13.83 15.70
C ILE A 182 6.09 -12.75 16.64
N CYS A 183 5.29 -11.86 17.23
CA CYS A 183 5.75 -10.92 18.26
C CYS A 183 5.50 -11.43 19.69
N THR A 184 6.38 -11.07 20.61
CA THR A 184 6.22 -11.36 22.05
C THR A 184 5.12 -10.50 22.68
N ASP A 185 5.10 -9.22 22.29
CA ASP A 185 4.27 -8.18 22.86
C ASP A 185 3.66 -7.41 21.68
N TYR A 186 2.39 -7.04 21.78
CA TYR A 186 1.67 -6.31 20.73
C TYR A 186 0.45 -5.60 21.32
N SER A 187 0.02 -4.55 20.64
CA SER A 187 -1.16 -3.79 21.05
C SER A 187 -2.44 -4.45 20.54
N ARG A 188 -3.51 -4.38 21.33
CA ARG A 188 -4.82 -4.86 20.87
C ARG A 188 -5.44 -3.86 19.90
N SER A 189 -5.68 -4.31 18.66
CA SER A 189 -6.33 -3.50 17.63
C SER A 189 -7.87 -3.68 17.61
N PRO A 190 -8.61 -2.71 17.04
CA PRO A 190 -10.04 -2.84 16.74
C PRO A 190 -10.38 -4.09 15.92
N ASP A 191 -11.63 -4.54 16.00
CA ASP A 191 -12.08 -5.69 15.22
C ASP A 191 -12.14 -5.40 13.72
N TYR A 192 -12.69 -4.26 13.31
CA TYR A 192 -12.59 -3.77 11.93
C TYR A 192 -11.55 -2.64 11.88
N PRO A 193 -10.57 -2.68 10.95
CA PRO A 193 -10.34 -3.73 9.95
C PRO A 193 -9.56 -4.99 10.41
N TYR A 194 -8.88 -4.95 11.56
CA TYR A 194 -7.73 -5.83 11.89
C TYR A 194 -8.07 -7.31 12.17
N SER A 195 -9.27 -7.67 12.60
CA SER A 195 -9.69 -9.08 12.78
C SER A 195 -10.89 -9.43 11.89
N PHE A 196 -11.27 -8.55 10.97
CA PHE A 196 -12.55 -8.64 10.29
C PHE A 196 -12.57 -9.74 9.22
N ALA A 197 -11.44 -10.00 8.54
CA ALA A 197 -11.35 -11.13 7.61
C ALA A 197 -11.52 -12.48 8.35
N GLU A 198 -10.95 -12.63 9.56
CA GLU A 198 -11.20 -13.81 10.42
C GLU A 198 -12.70 -13.93 10.78
N LYS A 199 -13.39 -12.82 11.05
CA LYS A 199 -14.84 -12.84 11.32
C LYS A 199 -15.67 -13.21 10.09
N ILE A 200 -15.31 -12.73 8.91
CA ILE A 200 -15.93 -13.15 7.64
C ILE A 200 -15.76 -14.65 7.44
N VAL A 201 -14.55 -15.17 7.64
CA VAL A 201 -14.29 -16.62 7.56
C VAL A 201 -15.18 -17.37 8.55
N ASN A 202 -15.24 -16.94 9.81
CA ASN A 202 -16.07 -17.58 10.84
C ASN A 202 -17.57 -17.52 10.54
N LYS A 203 -18.03 -16.55 9.74
CA LYS A 203 -19.43 -16.46 9.29
C LYS A 203 -19.72 -17.41 8.13
N ILE A 204 -18.78 -17.54 7.18
CA ILE A 204 -18.99 -18.30 5.94
C ILE A 204 -18.60 -19.77 6.10
N TYR A 205 -17.38 -20.03 6.56
CA TYR A 205 -16.81 -21.38 6.63
C TYR A 205 -16.00 -21.57 7.95
N PRO A 206 -16.68 -21.77 9.10
CA PRO A 206 -16.03 -21.84 10.42
C PRO A 206 -14.93 -22.90 10.53
N GLU A 207 -15.11 -24.07 9.93
CA GLU A 207 -14.15 -25.17 9.97
C GLU A 207 -12.82 -24.80 9.29
N PHE A 208 -12.89 -23.97 8.23
CA PHE A 208 -11.71 -23.42 7.58
C PHE A 208 -10.94 -22.45 8.50
N GLY A 209 -11.68 -21.62 9.24
CA GLY A 209 -11.14 -20.62 10.17
C GLY A 209 -10.52 -21.18 11.44
N MET A 210 -10.70 -22.47 11.74
CA MET A 210 -10.05 -23.11 12.88
C MET A 210 -8.52 -23.10 12.79
N ASP A 211 -7.96 -23.10 11.58
CA ASP A 211 -6.54 -22.87 11.34
C ASP A 211 -6.31 -21.44 10.85
N ARG A 212 -5.70 -20.61 11.71
CA ARG A 212 -5.40 -19.21 11.38
C ARG A 212 -4.42 -19.08 10.20
N LEU A 213 -3.62 -20.11 9.91
CA LEU A 213 -2.75 -20.12 8.73
C LEU A 213 -3.54 -20.26 7.42
N ASN A 214 -4.73 -20.89 7.45
CA ASN A 214 -5.63 -20.89 6.30
C ASN A 214 -6.16 -19.48 6.00
N VAL A 215 -6.53 -18.73 7.04
CA VAL A 215 -6.98 -17.34 6.91
C VAL A 215 -5.85 -16.46 6.39
N LEU A 216 -4.64 -16.61 6.94
CA LEU A 216 -3.44 -15.90 6.49
C LEU A 216 -3.15 -16.17 4.99
N ALA A 217 -3.14 -17.44 4.59
CA ALA A 217 -2.93 -17.85 3.21
C ALA A 217 -3.98 -17.26 2.27
N LEU A 218 -5.26 -17.29 2.68
CA LEU A 218 -6.34 -16.73 1.87
C LEU A 218 -6.24 -15.20 1.75
N CYS A 219 -5.83 -14.50 2.81
CA CYS A 219 -5.57 -13.05 2.74
C CYS A 219 -4.47 -12.75 1.71
N ASP A 220 -3.32 -13.41 1.83
CA ASP A 220 -2.18 -13.21 0.92
C ASP A 220 -2.55 -13.53 -0.54
N LEU A 221 -3.26 -14.63 -0.78
CA LEU A 221 -3.69 -15.03 -2.13
C LEU A 221 -4.76 -14.11 -2.71
N SER A 222 -5.64 -13.55 -1.88
CA SER A 222 -6.65 -12.58 -2.35
C SER A 222 -6.00 -11.28 -2.82
N LEU A 223 -4.89 -10.87 -2.21
CA LEU A 223 -4.09 -9.71 -2.65
C LEU A 223 -3.35 -9.96 -3.97
N GLN A 224 -3.25 -11.21 -4.44
CA GLN A 224 -2.77 -11.54 -5.79
C GLN A 224 -3.82 -11.30 -6.88
N CYS A 225 -4.91 -10.61 -6.57
CA CYS A 225 -5.99 -10.26 -7.50
C CYS A 225 -6.27 -8.75 -7.49
N SER A 226 -6.90 -8.24 -8.56
CA SER A 226 -7.27 -6.83 -8.68
C SER A 226 -8.45 -6.42 -7.78
N ASN A 227 -9.26 -7.38 -7.33
CA ASN A 227 -10.35 -7.16 -6.38
C ASN A 227 -10.29 -8.17 -5.23
N PRO A 228 -9.46 -7.89 -4.20
CA PRO A 228 -9.19 -8.83 -3.12
C PRO A 228 -10.43 -9.19 -2.30
N GLY A 229 -11.29 -8.22 -1.98
CA GLY A 229 -12.50 -8.45 -1.18
C GLY A 229 -13.44 -9.48 -1.82
N LYS A 230 -13.75 -9.29 -3.10
CA LYS A 230 -14.56 -10.22 -3.89
C LYS A 230 -13.94 -11.61 -3.91
N VAL A 231 -12.66 -11.72 -4.28
CA VAL A 231 -11.98 -13.01 -4.43
C VAL A 231 -11.94 -13.77 -3.10
N PHE A 232 -11.68 -13.08 -1.99
CA PHE A 232 -11.67 -13.67 -0.65
C PHE A 232 -12.99 -14.36 -0.33
N VAL A 233 -14.12 -13.65 -0.49
CA VAL A 233 -15.45 -14.19 -0.20
C VAL A 233 -15.87 -15.29 -1.19
N GLN A 234 -15.62 -15.08 -2.48
CA GLN A 234 -15.96 -16.08 -3.50
C GLN A 234 -15.21 -17.39 -3.30
N TYR A 235 -13.93 -17.32 -2.94
CA TYR A 235 -13.15 -18.54 -2.69
C TYR A 235 -13.70 -19.31 -1.49
N LEU A 236 -14.03 -18.63 -0.37
CA LEU A 236 -14.65 -19.28 0.78
C LEU A 236 -15.98 -19.97 0.42
N GLN A 237 -16.84 -19.26 -0.31
CA GLN A 237 -18.12 -19.81 -0.77
C GLN A 237 -17.93 -20.99 -1.73
N GLU A 238 -16.97 -20.91 -2.64
CA GLU A 238 -16.63 -21.98 -3.58
C GLU A 238 -16.15 -23.23 -2.84
N MET A 239 -15.20 -23.07 -1.91
CA MET A 239 -14.66 -24.16 -1.09
C MET A 239 -15.77 -24.85 -0.28
N LEU A 240 -16.62 -24.05 0.40
CA LEU A 240 -17.75 -24.55 1.16
C LEU A 240 -18.73 -25.32 0.28
N SER A 241 -19.11 -24.76 -0.88
CA SER A 241 -20.06 -25.40 -1.80
C SER A 241 -19.57 -26.74 -2.36
N LYS A 242 -18.25 -26.88 -2.49
CA LYS A 242 -17.59 -28.11 -2.94
C LYS A 242 -17.29 -29.08 -1.80
N GLY A 243 -17.56 -28.70 -0.55
CA GLY A 243 -17.18 -29.47 0.64
C GLY A 243 -15.67 -29.68 0.75
N TRP A 244 -14.87 -28.76 0.20
CA TRP A 244 -13.42 -28.88 0.19
C TRP A 244 -12.80 -28.05 1.33
N LEU A 245 -12.22 -28.75 2.29
CA LEU A 245 -11.37 -28.18 3.33
C LEU A 245 -9.91 -28.51 2.98
N PRO A 246 -9.00 -27.53 2.83
CA PRO A 246 -7.60 -27.82 2.52
C PRO A 246 -6.96 -28.64 3.64
N THR A 247 -6.19 -29.66 3.26
CA THR A 247 -5.44 -30.48 4.24
C THR A 247 -4.24 -29.74 4.82
N SER A 248 -3.80 -28.66 4.17
CA SER A 248 -2.80 -27.72 4.67
C SER A 248 -2.94 -26.35 3.97
N PRO A 249 -2.49 -25.25 4.58
CA PRO A 249 -2.57 -23.92 3.98
C PRO A 249 -1.90 -23.80 2.60
N GLU A 250 -0.83 -24.56 2.34
CA GLU A 250 -0.13 -24.61 1.05
C GLU A 250 -1.04 -25.07 -0.09
N LYS A 251 -2.04 -25.91 0.21
CA LYS A 251 -2.97 -26.39 -0.82
C LYS A 251 -3.78 -25.26 -1.44
N LEU A 252 -3.99 -24.15 -0.72
CA LEU A 252 -4.62 -22.95 -1.26
C LEU A 252 -3.74 -22.32 -2.35
N TYR A 253 -2.45 -22.16 -2.05
CA TYR A 253 -1.47 -21.65 -3.02
C TYR A 253 -1.35 -22.57 -4.23
N ASP A 254 -1.22 -23.89 -4.01
CA ASP A 254 -1.14 -24.89 -5.08
C ASP A 254 -2.34 -24.76 -6.06
N GLN A 255 -3.55 -24.62 -5.52
CA GLN A 255 -4.76 -24.53 -6.33
C GLN A 255 -4.87 -23.20 -7.07
N ILE A 256 -4.62 -22.06 -6.42
CA ILE A 256 -4.78 -20.74 -7.03
C ILE A 256 -3.74 -20.52 -8.14
N TYR A 257 -2.49 -20.93 -7.93
CA TYR A 257 -1.45 -20.77 -8.95
C TYR A 257 -1.65 -21.66 -10.19
N GLN A 258 -2.47 -22.71 -10.09
CA GLN A 258 -2.86 -23.54 -11.23
C GLN A 258 -4.04 -22.97 -12.03
N ARG A 259 -4.76 -21.99 -11.49
CA ARG A 259 -5.86 -21.34 -12.22
C ARG A 259 -5.30 -20.46 -13.33
N LYS A 260 -5.92 -20.54 -14.50
CA LYS A 260 -5.74 -19.55 -15.56
C LYS A 260 -6.87 -18.53 -15.46
N ASN A 261 -6.52 -17.25 -15.59
CA ASN A 261 -7.49 -16.17 -15.59
C ASN A 261 -7.70 -15.67 -17.01
N SER A 262 -8.93 -15.41 -17.39
CA SER A 262 -9.24 -14.77 -18.68
C SER A 262 -9.01 -13.25 -18.56
N ILE A 263 -8.22 -12.68 -19.48
CA ILE A 263 -8.18 -11.22 -19.67
C ILE A 263 -9.20 -10.88 -20.75
N ASN A 264 -10.04 -9.87 -20.50
CA ASN A 264 -10.97 -9.29 -21.47
C ASN A 264 -10.37 -9.26 -22.88
N ASN A 265 -10.97 -10.04 -23.79
CA ASN A 265 -10.68 -10.13 -25.23
C ASN A 265 -9.23 -10.44 -25.67
N SER A 266 -8.33 -10.84 -24.76
CA SER A 266 -6.89 -10.96 -25.05
C SER A 266 -6.28 -12.36 -24.79
N GLY A 267 -7.04 -13.28 -24.20
CA GLY A 267 -6.62 -14.67 -23.95
C GLY A 267 -6.58 -15.05 -22.47
N GLU A 268 -6.04 -16.24 -22.18
CA GLU A 268 -5.79 -16.72 -20.82
C GLU A 268 -4.39 -16.32 -20.36
N ILE A 269 -4.27 -15.70 -19.19
CA ILE A 269 -2.99 -15.39 -18.53
C ILE A 269 -2.88 -16.21 -17.23
N THR A 270 -1.67 -16.67 -16.90
CA THR A 270 -1.40 -17.22 -15.57
C THR A 270 -1.18 -16.10 -14.55
N LEU A 271 -1.32 -16.41 -13.26
CA LEU A 271 -0.99 -15.47 -12.20
C LEU A 271 0.48 -14.97 -12.32
N GLU A 272 1.39 -15.88 -12.69
CA GLU A 272 2.80 -15.57 -12.89
C GLU A 272 3.05 -14.57 -14.00
N GLN A 273 2.45 -14.81 -15.17
CA GLN A 273 2.56 -13.89 -16.31
C GLN A 273 2.00 -12.51 -15.95
N ASN A 274 0.80 -12.45 -15.32
CA ASN A 274 0.19 -11.19 -14.92
C ASN A 274 1.08 -10.41 -13.93
N PHE A 275 1.62 -11.10 -12.92
CA PHE A 275 2.50 -10.47 -11.93
C PHE A 275 3.79 -9.93 -12.58
N ILE A 276 4.42 -10.70 -13.49
CA ILE A 276 5.64 -10.29 -14.19
C ILE A 276 5.38 -9.08 -15.11
N GLU A 277 4.28 -9.10 -15.87
CA GLU A 277 3.90 -8.00 -16.75
C GLU A 277 3.65 -6.71 -15.96
N LEU A 278 2.84 -6.79 -14.90
CA LEU A 278 2.59 -5.64 -14.02
C LEU A 278 3.86 -5.14 -13.33
N SER A 279 4.72 -6.05 -12.86
CA SER A 279 6.02 -5.68 -12.26
C SER A 279 6.89 -4.90 -13.24
N ASN A 280 6.92 -5.30 -14.52
CA ASN A 280 7.67 -4.58 -15.56
C ASN A 280 7.10 -3.19 -15.86
N ILE A 281 5.77 -3.05 -15.88
CA ILE A 281 5.10 -1.76 -16.06
C ILE A 281 5.44 -0.83 -14.89
N VAL A 282 5.26 -1.30 -13.65
CA VAL A 282 5.58 -0.54 -12.44
C VAL A 282 7.06 -0.16 -12.40
N LYS A 283 7.96 -1.07 -12.78
CA LYS A 283 9.41 -0.78 -12.89
C LYS A 283 9.66 0.40 -13.82
N GLN A 284 9.08 0.37 -15.02
CA GLN A 284 9.28 1.44 -16.02
C GLN A 284 8.73 2.78 -15.54
N GLN A 285 7.53 2.78 -14.95
CA GLN A 285 6.89 3.99 -14.44
C GLN A 285 7.66 4.60 -13.26
N THR A 286 8.02 3.79 -12.26
CA THR A 286 8.75 4.26 -11.07
C THR A 286 10.17 4.72 -11.41
N GLN A 287 10.88 4.03 -12.30
CA GLN A 287 12.15 4.54 -12.83
C GLN A 287 11.97 5.82 -13.68
N GLY A 288 10.77 6.04 -14.23
CA GLY A 288 10.41 7.25 -14.97
C GLY A 288 10.45 8.53 -14.14
N TYR A 289 10.20 8.43 -12.82
CA TYR A 289 10.40 9.56 -11.89
C TYR A 289 11.86 10.04 -11.89
N PHE A 290 12.77 9.12 -12.19
CA PHE A 290 14.22 9.25 -12.15
C PHE A 290 14.81 9.18 -13.58
N ASN A 291 14.30 10.02 -14.47
CA ASN A 291 14.58 9.93 -15.91
C ASN A 291 16.01 10.30 -16.35
N ASP A 292 16.90 10.77 -15.47
CA ASP A 292 18.34 10.83 -15.72
C ASP A 292 18.99 9.54 -15.20
N PRO A 293 19.32 8.56 -16.07
CA PRO A 293 19.82 7.26 -15.63
C PRO A 293 21.19 7.33 -14.98
N LYS A 294 22.01 8.34 -15.30
CA LYS A 294 23.36 8.49 -14.75
C LYS A 294 23.32 9.11 -13.36
N PHE A 295 22.48 10.13 -13.17
CA PHE A 295 22.34 10.78 -11.88
C PHE A 295 21.61 9.88 -10.87
N PHE A 296 20.64 9.09 -11.34
CA PHE A 296 19.81 8.22 -10.48
C PHE A 296 20.14 6.72 -10.66
N THR A 297 21.38 6.36 -10.99
CA THR A 297 21.75 4.95 -11.23
C THR A 297 21.39 4.05 -10.05
N ASP A 298 21.74 4.44 -8.83
CA ASP A 298 21.59 3.58 -7.65
C ASP A 298 20.13 3.33 -7.28
N ILE A 299 19.28 4.37 -7.27
CA ILE A 299 17.85 4.22 -6.97
C ILE A 299 17.14 3.42 -8.06
N ARG A 300 17.53 3.56 -9.34
CA ARG A 300 16.96 2.77 -10.43
C ARG A 300 17.34 1.30 -10.33
N ASN A 301 18.59 0.99 -9.98
CA ASN A 301 19.05 -0.37 -9.73
C ASN A 301 18.33 -0.98 -8.52
N TRP A 302 18.11 -0.19 -7.47
CA TRP A 302 17.36 -0.63 -6.29
C TRP A 302 15.91 -1.00 -6.64
N ILE A 303 15.19 -0.17 -7.41
CA ILE A 303 13.83 -0.46 -7.89
C ILE A 303 13.80 -1.79 -8.66
N GLU A 304 14.77 -2.00 -9.54
CA GLU A 304 14.86 -3.24 -10.33
C GLU A 304 15.12 -4.47 -9.45
N GLN A 305 16.03 -4.36 -8.48
CA GLN A 305 16.33 -5.43 -7.54
C GLN A 305 15.11 -5.76 -6.67
N LEU A 306 14.41 -4.75 -6.14
CA LEU A 306 13.22 -4.94 -5.32
C LEU A 306 12.15 -5.75 -6.07
N LEU A 307 11.81 -5.33 -7.29
CA LEU A 307 10.78 -6.00 -8.09
C LEU A 307 11.24 -7.39 -8.57
N HIS A 308 12.52 -7.56 -8.90
CA HIS A 308 13.07 -8.87 -9.22
C HIS A 308 13.00 -9.85 -8.03
N THR A 309 13.33 -9.38 -6.83
CA THR A 309 13.19 -10.14 -5.57
C THR A 309 11.73 -10.48 -5.31
N ALA A 310 10.80 -9.55 -5.49
CA ALA A 310 9.36 -9.81 -5.33
C ALA A 310 8.86 -10.94 -6.26
N VAL A 311 9.26 -10.93 -7.53
CA VAL A 311 8.97 -12.02 -8.48
C VAL A 311 9.55 -13.35 -7.99
N ASN A 312 10.82 -13.36 -7.57
CA ASN A 312 11.45 -14.58 -7.09
C ASN A 312 10.73 -15.15 -5.85
N LEU A 313 10.38 -14.32 -4.87
CA LEU A 313 9.62 -14.72 -3.70
C LEU A 313 8.29 -15.37 -4.11
N ARG A 314 7.53 -14.74 -5.02
CA ARG A 314 6.19 -15.25 -5.38
C ARG A 314 6.19 -16.54 -6.18
N PHE A 315 7.22 -16.84 -6.95
CA PHE A 315 7.20 -17.99 -7.86
C PHE A 315 8.21 -19.09 -7.52
N LYS A 316 9.28 -18.77 -6.78
CA LYS A 316 10.28 -19.74 -6.29
C LYS A 316 10.11 -20.09 -4.82
N ASP A 317 9.66 -19.15 -3.98
CA ASP A 317 9.36 -19.37 -2.55
C ASP A 317 7.92 -18.98 -2.21
N ARG A 318 6.95 -19.52 -2.95
CA ARG A 318 5.55 -19.08 -2.89
C ARG A 318 4.88 -19.22 -1.52
N TYR A 319 5.50 -19.95 -0.59
CA TYR A 319 5.02 -20.15 0.78
C TYR A 319 5.73 -19.27 1.82
N PHE A 320 6.55 -18.30 1.40
CA PHE A 320 7.38 -17.52 2.31
C PHE A 320 6.60 -16.86 3.45
N ILE A 321 5.37 -16.37 3.20
CA ILE A 321 4.49 -15.82 4.25
C ILE A 321 4.16 -16.86 5.32
N LEU A 322 3.80 -18.09 4.92
CA LEU A 322 3.55 -19.20 5.85
C LEU A 322 4.82 -19.62 6.59
N ASN A 323 5.97 -19.63 5.90
CA ASN A 323 7.26 -19.96 6.49
C ASN A 323 7.62 -18.94 7.60
N ILE A 324 7.37 -17.66 7.38
CA ILE A 324 7.53 -16.61 8.39
C ILE A 324 6.56 -16.83 9.54
N ALA A 325 5.27 -17.01 9.28
CA ALA A 325 4.27 -17.22 10.34
C ALA A 325 4.60 -18.39 11.27
N ARG A 326 5.16 -19.48 10.72
CA ARG A 326 5.57 -20.67 11.47
C ARG A 326 6.94 -20.56 12.13
N GLY A 327 7.74 -19.56 11.77
CA GLY A 327 9.12 -19.40 12.24
C GLY A 327 9.27 -19.00 13.71
N GLY A 328 8.15 -18.86 14.44
CA GLY A 328 8.12 -18.47 15.84
C GLY A 328 8.51 -16.99 16.02
N ASN A 329 9.06 -16.68 17.19
CA ASN A 329 9.39 -15.30 17.55
C ASN A 329 10.29 -14.62 16.50
N VAL A 330 9.86 -13.44 16.06
CA VAL A 330 10.47 -12.67 14.96
C VAL A 330 11.97 -12.44 15.13
N LYS A 331 12.47 -12.29 16.36
CA LYS A 331 13.90 -12.08 16.64
C LYS A 331 14.76 -13.31 16.36
N THR A 332 14.16 -14.49 16.33
CA THR A 332 14.82 -15.77 16.06
C THR A 332 14.31 -16.45 14.78
N ASN A 333 13.42 -15.78 14.05
CA ASN A 333 12.70 -16.32 12.93
C ASN A 333 13.58 -16.29 11.67
N LYS A 334 14.12 -17.44 11.30
CA LYS A 334 15.04 -17.58 10.16
C LYS A 334 14.41 -17.22 8.81
N ALA A 335 13.12 -17.50 8.63
CA ALA A 335 12.41 -17.16 7.40
C ALA A 335 12.27 -15.64 7.27
N PHE A 336 11.94 -14.95 8.37
CA PHE A 336 11.91 -13.48 8.41
C PHE A 336 13.30 -12.88 8.20
N GLU A 337 14.33 -13.41 8.88
CA GLU A 337 15.72 -12.96 8.72
C GLU A 337 16.18 -13.09 7.26
N GLN A 338 15.85 -14.20 6.60
CA GLN A 338 16.17 -14.43 5.20
C GLN A 338 15.46 -13.43 4.28
N LEU A 339 14.14 -13.23 4.46
CA LEU A 339 13.39 -12.22 3.72
C LEU A 339 14.02 -10.84 3.88
N PHE A 340 14.32 -10.45 5.12
CA PHE A 340 14.94 -9.17 5.45
C PHE A 340 16.31 -9.00 4.76
N LYS A 341 17.12 -10.06 4.69
CA LYS A 341 18.41 -10.07 3.98
C LYS A 341 18.29 -10.01 2.46
N GLU A 342 17.17 -10.44 1.89
CA GLU A 342 16.94 -10.43 0.44
C GLU A 342 16.34 -9.10 -0.04
N ILE A 343 15.42 -8.51 0.74
CA ILE A 343 14.67 -7.32 0.33
C ILE A 343 15.15 -6.02 1.00
N GLY A 344 15.72 -6.10 2.21
CA GLY A 344 16.08 -4.95 3.03
C GLY A 344 14.87 -4.22 3.62
N THR A 345 15.03 -2.93 3.91
CA THR A 345 13.96 -2.09 4.48
C THR A 345 13.58 -0.94 3.56
N PRO A 346 12.33 -0.44 3.64
CA PRO A 346 12.03 0.92 3.21
C PRO A 346 12.73 1.94 4.14
N LEU A 347 12.52 3.24 3.92
CA LEU A 347 12.92 4.27 4.88
C LEU A 347 12.15 4.08 6.18
N ILE A 348 12.85 3.87 7.29
CA ILE A 348 12.24 3.79 8.61
C ILE A 348 12.52 5.10 9.33
N SER A 349 11.49 5.75 9.87
CA SER A 349 11.64 6.92 10.75
C SER A 349 10.95 6.74 12.09
N ASN A 350 11.26 7.65 13.02
CA ASN A 350 10.57 7.78 14.30
C ASN A 350 10.07 9.21 14.53
N ASN A 351 9.39 9.46 15.66
CA ASN A 351 8.82 10.78 15.99
C ASN A 351 9.88 11.87 16.23
N THR A 352 11.14 11.49 16.43
CA THR A 352 12.27 12.45 16.52
C THR A 352 12.87 12.81 15.17
N GLY A 353 12.37 12.20 14.07
CA GLY A 353 12.92 12.36 12.72
C GLY A 353 14.22 11.57 12.49
N GLU A 354 14.56 10.63 13.37
CA GLU A 354 15.71 9.75 13.15
C GLU A 354 15.35 8.70 12.11
N CYS A 355 16.24 8.49 11.14
CA CYS A 355 16.03 7.55 10.05
C CYS A 355 16.98 6.35 10.09
N THR A 356 16.51 5.20 9.63
CA THR A 356 17.30 3.98 9.44
C THR A 356 16.96 3.34 8.10
N LEU A 357 17.99 2.86 7.41
CA LEU A 357 17.92 2.12 6.15
C LEU A 357 18.86 0.93 6.25
N LEU A 358 18.35 -0.28 5.97
CA LEU A 358 19.13 -1.51 5.99
C LEU A 358 18.94 -2.22 4.65
N TYR A 359 19.98 -2.21 3.81
CA TYR A 359 19.97 -2.86 2.49
C TYR A 359 20.90 -4.07 2.40
N PRO A 360 20.51 -5.09 1.61
CA PRO A 360 21.44 -6.11 1.16
C PRO A 360 22.59 -5.44 0.40
N ASN A 361 23.83 -5.78 0.74
CA ASN A 361 25.04 -5.38 0.01
C ASN A 361 25.41 -3.88 0.00
N GLN A 362 24.74 -3.02 0.80
CA GLN A 362 25.09 -1.60 1.03
C GLN A 362 25.72 -0.86 -0.16
N PRO A 363 25.02 -0.67 -1.30
CA PRO A 363 25.49 0.30 -2.28
C PRO A 363 25.51 1.68 -1.62
N GLU A 364 26.69 2.21 -1.34
CA GLU A 364 26.88 3.61 -0.95
C GLU A 364 26.20 4.48 -2.02
N GLY A 365 25.04 5.10 -1.73
CA GLY A 365 24.38 6.02 -2.67
C GLY A 365 22.85 5.92 -2.82
N VAL A 366 22.18 4.89 -2.28
CA VAL A 366 20.71 4.80 -2.39
C VAL A 366 20.02 5.76 -1.42
N GLU A 367 19.54 6.90 -1.95
CA GLU A 367 18.76 7.89 -1.20
C GLU A 367 17.25 7.61 -1.33
N LEU A 368 16.71 6.74 -0.47
CA LEU A 368 15.26 6.48 -0.42
C LEU A 368 14.41 7.69 0.00
N GLY A 369 15.03 8.73 0.56
CA GLY A 369 14.38 10.01 0.82
C GLY A 369 13.73 10.61 -0.43
N TYR A 370 14.15 10.20 -1.64
CA TYR A 370 13.47 10.57 -2.87
C TYR A 370 12.02 10.08 -2.93
N PHE A 371 11.71 8.84 -2.55
CA PHE A 371 10.33 8.35 -2.58
C PHE A 371 9.43 9.11 -1.61
N SER A 372 9.93 9.40 -0.41
CA SER A 372 9.19 10.24 0.55
C SER A 372 9.00 11.67 0.05
N ALA A 373 9.96 12.21 -0.72
CA ALA A 373 9.83 13.51 -1.37
C ALA A 373 8.80 13.50 -2.52
N ILE A 374 8.74 12.42 -3.30
CA ILE A 374 7.66 12.21 -4.28
C ILE A 374 6.32 12.17 -3.55
N GLY A 375 6.20 11.40 -2.46
CA GLY A 375 5.00 11.34 -1.64
C GLY A 375 4.53 12.71 -1.14
N GLN A 376 5.47 13.59 -0.78
CA GLN A 376 5.18 14.99 -0.44
C GLN A 376 4.66 15.81 -1.63
N ILE A 377 5.25 15.66 -2.82
CA ILE A 377 4.79 16.37 -4.03
C ILE A 377 3.39 15.89 -4.42
N VAL A 378 3.14 14.58 -4.36
CA VAL A 378 1.80 14.03 -4.59
C VAL A 378 0.81 14.56 -3.55
N SER A 379 1.19 14.65 -2.27
CA SER A 379 0.31 15.23 -1.24
C SER A 379 -0.02 16.70 -1.51
N LEU A 380 0.93 17.48 -2.04
CA LEU A 380 0.68 18.85 -2.50
C LEU A 380 -0.35 18.87 -3.64
N PHE A 381 -0.17 18.03 -4.66
CA PHE A 381 -1.07 17.98 -5.81
C PHE A 381 -2.47 17.48 -5.44
N GLU A 382 -2.61 16.44 -4.63
CA GLU A 382 -3.92 15.83 -4.32
C GLU A 382 -4.74 16.60 -3.29
N SER A 383 -4.07 17.25 -2.34
CA SER A 383 -4.73 17.80 -1.14
C SER A 383 -4.38 19.25 -0.83
N GLY A 384 -3.48 19.86 -1.60
CA GLY A 384 -2.95 21.19 -1.33
C GLY A 384 -2.08 21.26 -0.06
N ASN A 385 -1.61 20.12 0.45
CA ASN A 385 -0.79 20.08 1.66
C ASN A 385 0.60 20.67 1.40
N CYS A 386 0.76 21.95 1.76
CA CYS A 386 1.99 22.71 1.56
C CYS A 386 3.05 22.45 2.65
N LYS A 387 2.70 21.77 3.74
CA LYS A 387 3.63 21.49 4.84
C LYS A 387 4.47 20.26 4.52
N CYS A 388 5.79 20.44 4.45
CA CYS A 388 6.72 19.36 4.14
C CYS A 388 6.79 18.33 5.29
N ALA A 389 6.32 17.10 5.03
CA ALA A 389 6.37 15.97 5.95
C ALA A 389 7.80 15.54 6.31
N LEU A 390 8.79 15.86 5.47
CA LEU A 390 10.21 15.57 5.71
C LEU A 390 10.89 16.56 6.67
N HIS A 391 10.22 17.66 7.05
CA HIS A 391 10.81 18.69 7.90
C HIS A 391 11.42 18.16 9.21
N PRO A 392 10.74 17.28 10.00
CA PRO A 392 11.33 16.73 11.22
C PRO A 392 12.64 15.97 10.97
N ILE A 393 12.70 15.18 9.89
CA ILE A 393 13.90 14.44 9.47
C ILE A 393 15.01 15.41 9.09
N CYS A 394 14.70 16.45 8.31
CA CYS A 394 15.68 17.45 7.92
C CYS A 394 16.30 18.16 9.14
N VAL A 395 15.49 18.54 10.13
CA VAL A 395 15.96 19.18 11.37
C VAL A 395 16.87 18.22 12.15
N LYS A 396 16.45 16.97 12.34
CA LYS A 396 17.22 15.96 13.10
C LYS A 396 18.62 15.73 12.53
N HIS A 397 18.74 15.74 11.21
CA HIS A 397 19.99 15.49 10.50
C HIS A 397 20.79 16.77 10.19
N GLY A 398 20.40 17.94 10.72
CA GLY A 398 21.14 19.19 10.55
C GLY A 398 21.13 19.73 9.12
N ASN A 399 20.13 19.37 8.31
CA ASN A 399 19.97 19.91 6.97
C ASN A 399 19.51 21.38 7.01
N ASP A 400 19.82 22.12 5.96
CA ASP A 400 19.35 23.50 5.79
C ASP A 400 17.80 23.51 5.74
N VAL A 401 17.16 24.14 6.72
CA VAL A 401 15.71 24.30 6.83
C VAL A 401 15.34 25.76 7.02
N ASP A 402 14.19 26.17 6.49
CA ASP A 402 13.65 27.51 6.68
C ASP A 402 12.11 27.51 6.60
N LYS A 403 11.50 28.70 6.74
CA LYS A 403 10.05 28.91 6.72
C LYS A 403 9.35 28.33 5.49
N ARG A 404 10.01 28.26 4.33
CA ARG A 404 9.42 27.74 3.09
C ARG A 404 9.10 26.25 3.23
N CYS A 405 9.77 25.51 4.12
CA CYS A 405 9.43 24.11 4.38
C CYS A 405 8.00 23.91 4.93
N GLN A 406 7.39 24.95 5.50
CA GLN A 406 6.05 24.88 6.08
C GLN A 406 4.96 25.40 5.13
N SER A 407 5.32 26.18 4.11
CA SER A 407 4.35 26.91 3.27
C SER A 407 4.58 26.80 1.77
N ALA A 408 5.83 26.61 1.32
CA ALA A 408 6.20 26.62 -0.09
C ALA A 408 7.49 25.81 -0.35
N PRO A 409 7.54 24.50 -0.01
CA PRO A 409 8.76 23.71 -0.13
C PRO A 409 9.30 23.61 -1.56
N TRP A 410 8.44 23.78 -2.58
CA TRP A 410 8.84 23.82 -3.99
C TRP A 410 9.74 25.02 -4.33
N GLU A 411 9.60 26.18 -3.68
CA GLU A 411 10.40 27.38 -3.96
C GLU A 411 11.89 27.19 -3.66
N ARG A 412 12.20 26.18 -2.84
CA ARG A 412 13.58 25.79 -2.52
C ARG A 412 14.33 25.20 -3.73
N CYS A 413 13.67 24.97 -4.87
CA CYS A 413 14.33 24.59 -6.12
C CYS A 413 15.32 25.64 -6.65
N ASN A 414 15.24 26.87 -6.12
CA ASN A 414 16.14 27.99 -6.42
C ASN A 414 17.35 28.08 -5.47
N ASP A 415 17.41 27.24 -4.45
CA ASP A 415 18.53 27.22 -3.51
C ASP A 415 19.80 26.67 -4.18
N MET A 416 20.98 27.03 -3.66
CA MET A 416 22.25 26.50 -4.13
C MET A 416 22.40 25.00 -3.81
N ARG A 417 21.97 24.61 -2.60
CA ARG A 417 21.91 23.21 -2.14
C ARG A 417 20.45 22.78 -2.13
N LEU A 418 20.12 21.73 -2.89
CA LEU A 418 18.75 21.26 -3.01
C LEU A 418 18.47 20.13 -2.03
N CYS A 419 17.36 20.24 -1.30
CA CYS A 419 16.77 19.09 -0.62
C CYS A 419 16.07 18.16 -1.64
N PRO A 420 15.73 16.90 -1.27
CA PRO A 420 15.09 15.94 -2.18
C PRO A 420 13.83 16.47 -2.89
N VAL A 421 12.94 17.19 -2.18
CA VAL A 421 11.73 17.78 -2.77
C VAL A 421 12.10 18.82 -3.85
N ALA A 422 13.01 19.73 -3.51
CA ALA A 422 13.48 20.77 -4.43
C ALA A 422 14.24 20.20 -5.63
N LEU A 423 15.03 19.14 -5.41
CA LEU A 423 15.77 18.42 -6.43
C LEU A 423 14.83 17.82 -7.46
N LEU A 424 13.83 17.06 -7.01
CA LEU A 424 12.83 16.44 -7.90
C LEU A 424 12.01 17.49 -8.62
N TRP A 425 11.58 18.55 -7.93
CA TRP A 425 10.87 19.68 -8.55
C TRP A 425 11.67 20.31 -9.70
N ARG A 426 12.97 20.54 -9.48
CA ARG A 426 13.88 21.09 -10.50
C ARG A 426 14.15 20.07 -11.61
N HIS A 427 14.34 18.80 -11.26
CA HIS A 427 14.59 17.69 -12.18
C HIS A 427 13.43 17.50 -13.15
N TRP A 428 12.20 17.56 -12.66
CA TRP A 428 10.97 17.55 -13.45
C TRP A 428 10.66 18.92 -14.09
N LYS A 429 11.64 19.84 -14.18
CA LYS A 429 11.51 21.13 -14.87
C LYS A 429 10.35 22.00 -14.37
N LEU A 430 9.94 21.84 -13.11
CA LEU A 430 8.84 22.59 -12.50
C LEU A 430 9.29 23.91 -11.87
N LYS A 431 10.58 24.25 -11.92
CA LYS A 431 11.17 25.42 -11.21
C LYS A 431 10.48 26.77 -11.47
N ASP A 432 9.88 26.94 -12.63
CA ASP A 432 9.23 28.19 -13.04
C ASP A 432 7.72 28.16 -12.81
N TYR A 433 7.18 27.05 -12.29
CA TYR A 433 5.76 26.84 -12.02
C TYR A 433 5.48 27.06 -10.54
N ALA A 434 4.36 27.71 -10.24
CA ALA A 434 3.91 27.96 -8.88
C ALA A 434 2.45 27.54 -8.67
N PRO A 435 2.14 26.80 -7.59
CA PRO A 435 0.76 26.50 -7.22
C PRO A 435 0.04 27.78 -6.76
N ILE A 436 -1.26 27.83 -7.03
CA ILE A 436 -2.20 28.81 -6.51
C ILE A 436 -2.90 28.14 -5.31
N ILE A 437 -2.62 28.65 -4.11
CA ILE A 437 -3.11 28.14 -2.82
C ILE A 437 -4.45 28.77 -2.46
#